data_AF-A0A3B8Y4W3-F1
#
_entry.id   AF-A0A3B8Y4W3-F1
#
_cell.length_a   1.000
_cell.length_b   1.000
_cell.length_c   1.000
_cell.angle_alpha   90.00
_cell.angle_beta   90.00
_cell.angle_gamma   90.00
#
_symmetry.space_group_name_H-M   'P 1'
#
loop_
_entity.id
_entity.type
_entity.pdbx_description
1 polymer ?
#
loop_
_entity_poly.entity_id
_entity_poly.type
_entity_poly.pdbx_seq_one_letter_code
_entity_poly.pdbx_strand_id
1 'polypeptide(L)' 'MKVEAISSNREKMQENIGDYVAQLQLHMALQARNLVPTLTQTDDPRFKLLQETQATLEKLASRQTI' A
#
# COMPACT_ATOMS: atom_id res chain seq x y z
N MET A 1 -5.41 19.15 37.19
CA MET A 1 -4.34 18.15 37.06
C MET A 1 -4.75 16.83 36.41
N LYS A 2 -5.86 16.15 36.76
CA LYS A 2 -6.25 14.88 36.07
C LYS A 2 -6.69 15.05 34.60
N VAL A 3 -7.28 16.20 34.24
CA VAL A 3 -7.82 16.43 32.89
C VAL A 3 -6.71 16.62 31.86
N GLU A 4 -5.64 17.35 32.19
CA GLU A 4 -4.49 17.60 31.30
C GLU A 4 -3.70 16.32 31.00
N ALA A 5 -3.57 15.41 31.97
CA ALA A 5 -2.90 14.12 31.77
C ALA A 5 -3.69 13.19 30.82
N ILE A 6 -5.03 13.27 30.83
CA ILE A 6 -5.88 12.49 29.92
C ILE A 6 -5.79 13.05 28.49
N SER A 7 -5.69 14.38 28.33
CA SER A 7 -5.46 15.04 27.04
C SER A 7 -4.15 14.58 26.41
N SER A 8 -3.05 14.67 27.16
CA SER A 8 -1.71 14.29 26.69
C SER A 8 -1.60 12.79 26.35
N ASN A 9 -2.29 11.93 27.11
CA ASN A 9 -2.31 10.50 26.80
C ASN A 9 -3.08 10.19 25.50
N ARG A 10 -4.15 10.95 25.20
CA ARG A 10 -4.89 10.79 23.95
C ARG A 10 -4.09 11.25 22.73
N GLU A 11 -3.35 12.34 22.85
CA GLU A 11 -2.46 12.84 21.79
C GLU A 11 -1.38 11.80 21.46
N LYS A 12 -0.70 11.26 22.48
CA LYS A 12 0.27 10.16 22.31
C LYS A 12 -0.35 8.92 21.68
N MET A 13 -1.58 8.57 22.05
CA MET A 13 -2.29 7.44 21.46
C MET A 13 -2.64 7.69 20.00
N GLN A 14 -3.03 8.92 19.64
CA GLN A 14 -3.30 9.31 18.25
C GLN A 14 -2.05 9.26 17.37
N GLU A 15 -0.91 9.74 17.86
CA GLU A 15 0.38 9.61 17.15
C GLU A 15 0.75 8.14 16.94
N ASN A 16 0.67 7.30 17.99
CA ASN A 16 0.96 5.86 17.87
C ASN A 16 0.01 5.14 16.89
N ILE A 17 -1.27 5.53 16.84
CA ILE A 17 -2.22 4.98 15.85
C ILE A 17 -1.87 5.45 14.44
N GLY A 18 -1.49 6.72 14.27
CA GLY A 18 -1.05 7.26 12.99
C GLY A 18 0.17 6.52 12.45
N ASP A 19 1.18 6.30 13.30
CA ASP A 19 2.38 5.55 12.95
C ASP A 19 2.06 4.09 12.60
N TYR A 20 1.17 3.44 13.37
CA TYR A 20 0.71 2.08 13.07
C TYR A 20 -0.02 2.00 11.74
N VAL A 21 -0.92 2.95 11.45
CA VAL A 21 -1.66 3.00 10.18
C VAL A 21 -0.71 3.23 9.02
N ALA A 22 0.26 4.13 9.15
CA ALA A 22 1.27 4.37 8.12
C ALA A 22 2.10 3.10 7.83
N GLN A 23 2.55 2.41 8.88
CA GLN A 23 3.27 1.14 8.75
C GLN A 23 2.40 0.05 8.10
N LEU A 24 1.13 -0.07 8.51
CA LEU A 24 0.20 -1.01 7.93
C LEU A 24 -0.10 -0.70 6.46
N GLN A 25 -0.29 0.57 6.11
CA GLN A 25 -0.51 1.01 4.74
C GLN A 25 0.70 0.67 3.85
N LEU A 26 1.91 0.91 4.33
CA LEU A 26 3.13 0.51 3.63
C LEU A 26 3.22 -1.01 3.48
N HIS A 27 2.96 -1.76 4.54
CA HIS A 27 2.96 -3.22 4.51
C HIS A 27 1.95 -3.76 3.48
N MET A 28 0.71 -3.24 3.49
CA MET A 28 -0.35 -3.63 2.56
C MET A 28 0.01 -3.27 1.10
N ALA A 29 0.64 -2.11 0.87
CA ALA A 29 1.11 -1.72 -0.46
C ALA A 29 2.21 -2.65 -0.99
N LEU A 30 3.16 -3.05 -0.13
CA LEU A 30 4.22 -4.00 -0.49
C LEU A 30 3.65 -5.42 -0.69
N GLN A 31 2.73 -5.85 0.17
CA GLN A 31 2.04 -7.13 0.05
C GLN A 31 1.20 -7.21 -1.23
N ALA A 32 0.52 -6.12 -1.62
CA ALA A 32 -0.23 -6.06 -2.87
C ALA A 32 0.66 -6.34 -4.08
N ARG A 33 1.92 -5.87 -4.10
CA ARG A 33 2.87 -6.20 -5.19
C ARG A 33 3.21 -7.69 -5.24
N ASN A 34 3.29 -8.36 -4.08
CA ASN A 34 3.54 -9.81 -4.03
C ASN A 34 2.31 -10.65 -4.41
N LEU A 35 1.11 -10.05 -4.36
CA LEU A 35 -0.15 -10.69 -4.74
C LEU A 35 -0.47 -10.52 -6.23
N VAL A 36 0.28 -9.69 -6.95
CA VAL A 36 0.14 -9.58 -8.41
C VAL A 36 0.81 -10.80 -9.05
N PRO A 37 0.06 -11.67 -9.76
CA PRO A 37 0.64 -12.82 -10.42
C PRO A 37 1.59 -12.35 -11.53
N THR A 38 2.75 -13.00 -11.65
CA THR A 38 3.63 -12.77 -12.80
C THR A 38 3.00 -13.40 -14.03
N LEU A 39 2.50 -12.57 -14.95
CA LEU A 39 1.93 -13.07 -16.21
C LEU A 39 3.06 -13.56 -17.11
N THR A 40 3.17 -14.88 -17.26
CA THR A 40 4.10 -15.54 -18.19
C THR A 40 3.64 -15.35 -19.64
N GLN A 41 4.57 -15.18 -20.58
CA GLN A 41 4.24 -15.03 -22.00
C GLN A 41 3.41 -16.22 -22.49
N THR A 42 2.19 -15.91 -22.93
CA THR A 42 1.24 -16.84 -23.56
C THR A 42 0.87 -16.26 -24.93
N ASP A 43 0.73 -17.10 -25.95
CA ASP A 43 0.44 -16.66 -27.34
C ASP A 43 -0.98 -16.10 -27.54
N ASP A 44 -1.84 -16.15 -26.52
CA ASP A 44 -3.20 -15.60 -26.59
C ASP A 44 -3.18 -14.06 -26.57
N PRO A 45 -3.79 -13.37 -27.56
CA PRO A 45 -3.85 -11.92 -27.63
C PRO A 45 -4.54 -11.26 -26.41
N ARG A 46 -5.48 -11.93 -25.74
CA ARG A 46 -6.08 -11.44 -24.50
C ARG A 46 -5.07 -11.43 -23.36
N PHE A 47 -4.20 -12.42 -23.33
CA PHE A 47 -3.15 -12.54 -22.34
C PHE A 47 -2.09 -11.45 -22.52
N LYS A 48 -1.76 -11.11 -23.77
CA LYS A 48 -0.90 -9.95 -24.09
C LYS A 48 -1.50 -8.64 -23.60
N LEU A 49 -2.78 -8.40 -23.84
CA LEU A 49 -3.47 -7.19 -23.36
C LEU A 49 -3.46 -7.09 -21.82
N LEU A 50 -3.69 -8.21 -21.13
CA LEU A 50 -3.64 -8.26 -19.66
C LEU A 50 -2.22 -7.97 -19.15
N GLN A 51 -1.20 -8.52 -19.79
CA GLN A 51 0.20 -8.28 -19.45
C GLN A 51 0.59 -6.80 -19.65
N GLU A 52 0.20 -6.20 -20.77
CA GLU A 52 0.43 -4.77 -21.04
C GLU A 52 -0.29 -3.88 -20.02
N THR A 53 -1.54 -4.24 -19.68
CA THR A 53 -2.34 -3.50 -18.69
C THR A 53 -1.69 -3.58 -17.30
N GLN A 54 -1.27 -4.78 -16.88
CA GLN A 54 -0.57 -4.98 -15.61
C GLN A 54 0.74 -4.19 -15.56
N ALA A 55 1.60 -4.31 -16.57
CA ALA A 55 2.86 -3.57 -16.63
C ALA A 55 2.66 -2.05 -16.59
N THR A 56 1.59 -1.56 -17.23
CA THR A 56 1.21 -0.13 -17.18
C THR A 56 0.81 0.30 -15.77
N LEU A 57 -0.03 -0.49 -15.10
CA LEU A 57 -0.45 -0.20 -13.72
C LEU A 57 0.72 -0.28 -12.73
N GLU A 58 1.59 -1.28 -12.85
CA GLU A 58 2.81 -1.39 -12.04
C GLU A 58 3.76 -0.20 -12.24
N LYS A 59 3.89 0.29 -13.49
CA LYS A 59 4.68 1.48 -13.82
C LYS A 59 4.08 2.76 -13.24
N LEU A 60 2.75 2.90 -13.24
CA LEU A 60 2.07 4.03 -12.60
C LEU A 60 2.24 3.97 -11.08
N ALA A 61 2.01 2.81 -10.46
CA ALA A 61 2.19 2.61 -9.02
C ALA A 61 3.63 2.87 -8.57
N SER A 62 4.63 2.47 -9.36
CA SER A 62 6.06 2.72 -9.08
C SER A 62 6.45 4.20 -9.18
N ARG A 63 5.62 5.03 -9.83
CA ARG A 63 5.82 6.50 -9.91
C ARG A 63 5.00 7.25 -8.87
N GLN A 64 3.96 6.62 -8.34
CA GLN A 64 3.10 7.15 -7.29
C GLN A 64 3.69 6.94 -5.88
N THR A 65 4.88 6.35 -5.77
CA THR A 65 5.63 6.31 -4.51
C THR A 65 5.98 7.74 -4.09
N ILE A 66 5.09 8.26 -3.23
CA ILE A 66 5.20 9.29 -2.18
C ILE A 66 6.58 9.97 -2.11
#